data_AF-A0A317YPB4-F1
#
_entry.id   AF-A0A317YPB4-F1
#
_cell.length_a   1.000
_cell.length_b   1.000
_cell.length_c   1.000
_cell.angle_alpha   90.00
_cell.angle_beta   90.00
_cell.angle_gamma   90.00
#
_symmetry.space_group_name_H-M   'P 1'
#
loop_
_entity.id
_entity.type
_entity.pdbx_description
1 polymer ?
#
loop_
_entity_poly.entity_id
_entity_poly.type
_entity_poly.pdbx_seq_one_letter_code
_entity_poly.pdbx_strand_id
1 'polypeptide(L)'
;VQNDGEHGLEGVLVTLKTADGVVLNTTTSDANGHYQFTNVQKGKYIVEFTTPEGYEATSKHTTANTEKDSDGLIANIDVTQDDMSIDAGFFPLENWNPQPKDETYTIGDFVWRDEDHNGVQNDGEHGLEGVLVTLKTADGVVLNTTTSDANGHYQFTNVQKGKYIVEFTTPEGYEATSKHTTANTEKDSDGLIANIDVTQDDMSIDAGFFPLENWNPQPKDETYTIGDFVWRDEDHNGVQNDGEHGLEGVLVTLKTADGVVLNTTTSDANGHYQFTNVQKGKYIVEFTTTEGYEPTMQTNNRAY
;
A
#
# COMPACT_ATOMS: atom_id res chain seq x y z
N VAL A 1 -2.42 41.89 17.56
CA VAL A 1 -1.39 42.96 17.53
C VAL A 1 -0.08 42.44 18.04
N GLN A 2 0.97 42.50 17.23
CA GLN A 2 2.32 42.16 17.61
C GLN A 2 2.90 43.21 18.59
N ASN A 3 3.24 42.78 19.81
CA ASN A 3 3.80 43.65 20.85
C ASN A 3 5.32 43.49 20.99
N ASP A 4 5.96 44.50 21.59
CA ASP A 4 7.40 44.45 21.90
C ASP A 4 7.68 43.32 22.92
N GLY A 5 8.15 42.17 22.43
CA GLY A 5 8.42 40.96 23.21
C GLY A 5 7.84 39.68 22.62
N GLU A 6 7.00 39.77 21.60
CA GLU A 6 6.48 38.59 20.88
C GLU A 6 7.48 38.13 19.80
N HIS A 7 7.78 36.84 19.80
CA HIS A 7 8.70 36.21 18.85
C HIS A 7 7.94 35.55 17.71
N GLY A 8 8.57 35.49 16.53
CA GLY A 8 8.02 34.72 15.42
C GLY A 8 7.93 33.23 15.73
N LEU A 9 6.96 32.56 15.11
CA LEU A 9 6.69 31.15 15.33
C LEU A 9 7.18 30.35 14.12
N GLU A 10 8.15 29.45 14.34
CA GLU A 10 8.72 28.58 13.31
C GLU A 10 7.76 27.44 12.92
N GLY A 11 7.83 27.02 11.66
CA GLY A 11 7.15 25.81 11.19
C GLY A 11 5.64 25.96 10.96
N VAL A 12 5.09 27.18 11.03
CA VAL A 12 3.70 27.46 10.66
C VAL A 12 3.53 27.20 9.17
N LEU A 13 2.68 26.24 8.81
CA LEU A 13 2.36 25.97 7.40
C LEU A 13 1.49 27.08 6.82
N VAL A 14 1.96 27.69 5.73
CA VAL A 14 1.26 28.73 4.98
C VAL A 14 0.99 28.24 3.56
N THR A 15 -0.24 28.41 3.09
CA THR A 15 -0.71 27.94 1.79
C THR A 15 -1.20 29.12 0.95
N LEU A 16 -0.67 29.26 -0.26
CA LEU A 16 -1.15 30.22 -1.27
C LEU A 16 -2.13 29.53 -2.22
N LYS A 17 -3.32 30.09 -2.38
CA LYS A 17 -4.38 29.59 -3.26
C LYS A 17 -4.86 30.65 -4.23
N THR A 18 -5.40 30.24 -5.37
CA THR A 18 -6.19 31.11 -6.24
C THR A 18 -7.47 31.59 -5.55
N ALA A 19 -8.13 32.61 -6.09
CA ALA A 19 -9.39 33.14 -5.55
C ALA A 19 -10.55 32.11 -5.50
N ASP A 20 -10.50 31.05 -6.30
CA ASP A 20 -11.43 29.92 -6.30
C ASP A 20 -10.97 28.75 -5.40
N GLY A 21 -9.85 28.89 -4.69
CA GLY A 21 -9.41 27.96 -3.65
C GLY A 21 -8.47 26.85 -4.11
N VAL A 22 -7.94 26.90 -5.33
CA VAL A 22 -6.95 25.94 -5.83
C VAL A 22 -5.58 26.25 -5.22
N VAL A 23 -4.95 25.27 -4.58
CA VAL A 23 -3.60 25.41 -4.01
C VAL A 23 -2.57 25.60 -5.12
N LEU A 24 -1.81 26.68 -5.03
CA LEU A 24 -0.70 27.00 -5.93
C LEU A 24 0.65 26.62 -5.34
N ASN A 25 0.85 26.92 -4.05
CA ASN A 25 2.11 26.67 -3.37
C ASN A 25 1.92 26.60 -1.85
N THR A 26 2.87 25.98 -1.16
CA THR A 26 2.96 25.94 0.30
C THR A 26 4.38 26.28 0.76
N THR A 27 4.49 26.87 1.95
CA THR A 27 5.77 27.12 2.63
C THR A 27 5.57 27.00 4.13
N THR A 28 6.65 26.90 4.90
CA THR A 28 6.62 27.06 6.36
C THR A 28 7.32 28.35 6.76
N SER A 29 6.91 28.93 7.90
CA SER A 29 7.66 30.04 8.52
C SER A 29 9.02 29.57 9.05
N ASP A 30 10.00 30.47 9.04
CA ASP A 30 11.34 30.24 9.57
C ASP A 30 11.42 30.47 11.09
N ALA A 31 12.63 30.30 11.66
CA ALA A 31 12.92 30.53 13.09
C ALA A 31 12.55 31.93 13.62
N ASN A 32 12.39 32.92 12.74
CA ASN A 32 11.96 34.28 13.09
C ASN A 32 10.49 34.52 12.72
N GLY A 33 9.74 33.48 12.32
CA GLY A 33 8.34 33.55 11.93
C GLY A 33 8.09 34.10 10.51
N HIS A 34 9.13 34.34 9.72
CA HIS A 34 8.97 34.88 8.38
C HIS A 34 8.62 33.81 7.37
N TYR A 35 7.75 34.14 6.43
CA TYR A 35 7.43 33.32 5.26
C TYR A 35 7.36 34.23 4.02
N GLN A 36 7.52 33.65 2.83
CA GLN A 36 7.39 34.40 1.58
C GLN A 36 7.00 33.50 0.42
N PHE A 37 6.19 34.05 -0.48
CA PHE A 37 5.97 33.47 -1.81
C PHE A 37 6.61 34.40 -2.84
N THR A 38 7.59 33.90 -3.58
CA THR A 38 8.27 34.69 -4.63
C THR A 38 7.65 34.41 -5.99
N ASN A 39 7.80 35.36 -6.92
CA ASN A 39 7.31 35.25 -8.31
C ASN A 39 5.78 35.05 -8.44
N VAL A 40 5.00 35.55 -7.47
CA VAL A 40 3.53 35.55 -7.54
C VAL A 40 3.09 36.57 -8.59
N GLN A 41 2.26 36.13 -9.54
CA GLN A 41 1.73 37.01 -10.58
C GLN A 41 0.69 37.98 -10.01
N LYS A 42 0.42 39.08 -10.72
CA LYS A 42 -0.66 39.99 -10.31
C LYS A 42 -2.01 39.30 -10.39
N GLY A 43 -2.83 39.45 -9.36
CA GLY A 43 -4.14 38.81 -9.28
C GLY A 43 -4.67 38.67 -7.86
N LYS A 44 -5.84 38.03 -7.74
CA LYS A 44 -6.50 37.79 -6.45
C LYS A 44 -6.16 36.40 -5.93
N TYR A 45 -5.76 36.34 -4.67
CA TYR A 45 -5.31 35.12 -4.00
C TYR A 45 -5.89 35.01 -2.60
N ILE A 46 -5.82 33.79 -2.06
CA ILE A 46 -6.11 33.47 -0.67
C ILE A 46 -4.82 32.98 -0.04
N VAL A 47 -4.45 33.54 1.10
CA VAL A 47 -3.38 33.03 1.97
C VAL A 47 -4.04 32.38 3.16
N GLU A 48 -3.71 31.12 3.41
CA GLU A 48 -4.24 30.32 4.51
C GLU A 48 -3.11 29.84 5.42
N PHE A 49 -3.24 30.10 6.72
CA PHE A 49 -2.34 29.64 7.76
C PHE A 49 -2.93 28.42 8.45
N THR A 50 -2.08 27.44 8.76
CA THR A 50 -2.46 26.30 9.60
C THR A 50 -2.07 26.60 11.04
N THR A 51 -3.02 26.50 11.97
CA THR A 51 -2.73 26.63 13.41
C THR A 51 -1.75 25.55 13.84
N PRO A 52 -0.57 25.91 14.38
CA PRO A 52 0.37 24.91 14.89
C PRO A 52 -0.18 24.18 16.11
N GLU A 53 0.26 22.94 16.32
CA GLU A 53 -0.13 22.18 17.49
C GLU A 53 0.31 22.91 18.78
N GLY A 54 -0.57 22.95 19.77
CA GLY A 54 -0.31 23.64 21.02
C GLY A 54 -0.53 25.14 20.99
N TYR A 55 -1.04 25.68 19.88
CA TYR A 55 -1.40 27.08 19.75
C TYR A 55 -2.88 27.25 19.40
N GLU A 56 -3.42 28.42 19.72
CA GLU A 56 -4.66 28.93 19.18
C GLU A 56 -4.40 30.17 18.31
N ALA A 57 -5.21 30.33 17.27
CA ALA A 57 -5.15 31.52 16.43
C ALA A 57 -5.76 32.72 17.15
N THR A 58 -5.07 33.86 17.07
CA THR A 58 -5.61 35.13 17.55
C THR A 58 -6.78 35.60 16.68
N SER A 59 -7.74 36.30 17.29
CA SER A 59 -8.85 36.91 16.54
C SER A 59 -8.35 37.97 15.55
N LYS A 60 -9.02 38.07 14.39
CA LYS A 60 -8.72 39.03 13.33
C LYS A 60 -9.07 40.47 13.74
N HIS A 61 -8.28 41.45 13.29
CA HIS A 61 -8.60 42.90 13.33
C HIS A 61 -9.00 43.42 14.71
N THR A 62 -8.17 43.11 15.71
CA THR A 62 -8.35 43.55 17.09
C THR A 62 -7.96 45.02 17.31
N THR A 63 -7.21 45.64 16.39
CA THR A 63 -6.86 47.08 16.45
C THR A 63 -6.84 47.75 15.07
N ALA A 64 -6.67 49.08 15.07
CA ALA A 64 -6.61 49.89 13.86
C ALA A 64 -5.24 49.84 13.12
N ASN A 65 -4.21 49.18 13.67
CA ASN A 65 -2.90 49.08 13.02
C ASN A 65 -2.78 47.77 12.23
N THR A 66 -3.08 47.84 10.94
CA THR A 66 -3.09 46.69 10.03
C THR A 66 -1.70 46.10 9.78
N GLU A 67 -0.60 46.81 10.03
CA GLU A 67 0.77 46.29 9.85
C GLU A 67 1.24 45.40 11.00
N LYS A 68 0.51 45.38 12.12
CA LYS A 68 0.85 44.58 13.29
C LYS A 68 -0.29 43.65 13.72
N ASP A 69 -1.41 43.67 13.01
CA ASP A 69 -2.57 42.89 13.40
C ASP A 69 -2.65 41.57 12.64
N SER A 70 -3.26 40.59 13.27
CA SER A 70 -3.51 39.30 12.63
C SER A 70 -4.61 39.45 11.58
N ASP A 71 -4.34 39.03 10.35
CA ASP A 71 -5.35 38.87 9.30
C ASP A 71 -6.21 37.61 9.49
N GLY A 72 -5.90 36.83 10.54
CA GLY A 72 -6.52 35.55 10.86
C GLY A 72 -5.98 34.41 10.01
N LEU A 73 -6.60 33.23 10.15
CA LEU A 73 -6.17 32.03 9.44
C LEU A 73 -6.38 32.12 7.92
N ILE A 74 -7.28 32.98 7.44
CA ILE A 74 -7.60 33.12 6.03
C ILE A 74 -7.62 34.61 5.67
N ALA A 75 -6.72 35.00 4.77
CA ALA A 75 -6.61 36.35 4.23
C ALA A 75 -6.85 36.34 2.71
N ASN A 76 -7.63 37.30 2.22
CA ASN A 76 -7.80 37.52 0.78
C ASN A 76 -6.96 38.72 0.39
N ILE A 77 -6.18 38.59 -0.69
CA ILE A 77 -5.26 39.64 -1.15
C ILE A 77 -5.39 39.86 -2.66
N ASP A 78 -5.33 41.12 -3.09
CA ASP A 78 -5.23 41.51 -4.51
C ASP A 78 -3.80 41.99 -4.77
N VAL A 79 -2.97 41.08 -5.27
CA VAL A 79 -1.54 41.32 -5.51
C VAL A 79 -1.40 42.21 -6.74
N THR A 80 -1.06 43.47 -6.50
CA THR A 80 -0.81 44.47 -7.56
C THR A 80 0.65 44.94 -7.59
N GLN A 81 1.37 44.70 -6.49
CA GLN A 81 2.78 44.96 -6.20
C GLN A 81 3.22 44.01 -5.08
N ASP A 82 4.50 44.04 -4.69
CA ASP A 82 5.01 43.28 -3.54
C ASP A 82 4.24 43.70 -2.27
N ASP A 83 3.77 42.70 -1.53
CA ASP A 83 2.97 42.89 -0.33
C ASP A 83 3.44 41.91 0.76
N MET A 84 3.81 42.47 1.90
CA MET A 84 4.34 41.76 3.07
C MET A 84 3.46 42.00 4.31
N SER A 85 2.21 42.44 4.13
CA SER A 85 1.33 42.81 5.26
C SER A 85 0.45 41.66 5.77
N ILE A 86 0.54 40.48 5.16
CA ILE A 86 -0.34 39.35 5.50
C ILE A 86 0.26 38.55 6.63
N ASP A 87 -0.29 38.69 7.83
CA ASP A 87 0.25 38.09 9.04
C ASP A 87 -0.81 37.31 9.83
N ALA A 88 -0.38 36.32 10.60
CA ALA A 88 -1.24 35.59 11.52
C ALA A 88 -0.57 35.47 12.89
N GLY A 89 -1.31 35.88 13.93
CA GLY A 89 -0.87 35.73 15.32
C GLY A 89 -1.38 34.44 15.95
N PHE A 90 -0.52 33.78 16.72
CA PHE A 90 -0.82 32.57 17.47
C PHE A 90 -0.41 32.73 18.92
N PHE A 91 -1.20 32.20 19.87
CA PHE A 91 -0.84 32.17 21.28
C PHE A 91 -0.87 30.73 21.80
N PRO A 92 0.03 30.36 22.74
CA PRO A 92 0.09 29.01 23.26
C PRO A 92 -1.18 28.68 24.06
N LEU A 93 -1.67 27.46 23.90
CA LEU A 93 -2.77 26.91 24.67
C LEU A 93 -2.39 26.76 26.15
N GLU A 94 -3.23 27.28 27.04
CA GLU A 94 -3.02 27.14 28.48
C GLU A 94 -3.16 25.66 28.88
N ASN A 95 -2.12 25.10 29.52
CA ASN A 95 -2.01 23.67 29.85
C ASN A 95 -1.88 22.73 28.63
N TRP A 96 -1.39 23.20 27.49
CA TRP A 96 -0.97 22.28 26.44
C TRP A 96 0.21 21.44 26.92
N ASN A 97 -0.09 20.16 27.13
CA ASN A 97 0.89 19.13 27.38
C ASN A 97 0.90 18.26 26.13
N PRO A 98 1.83 18.47 25.17
CA PRO A 98 1.98 17.52 24.09
C PRO A 98 2.17 16.17 24.75
N GLN A 99 1.30 15.20 24.45
CA GLN A 99 1.66 13.84 24.79
C GLN A 99 3.01 13.60 24.13
N PRO A 100 4.02 13.07 24.85
CA PRO A 100 5.29 12.74 24.24
C PRO A 100 4.98 11.98 22.96
N LYS A 101 5.56 12.40 21.83
CA LYS A 101 5.51 11.59 20.61
C LYS A 101 5.95 10.19 21.03
N ASP A 102 5.01 9.23 21.00
CA ASP A 102 5.25 7.92 21.60
C ASP A 102 6.58 7.39 21.07
N GLU A 103 7.50 7.08 21.98
CA GLU A 103 8.74 6.43 21.58
C GLU A 103 8.36 5.12 20.91
N THR A 104 8.73 4.99 19.64
CA THR A 104 8.53 3.78 18.87
C THR A 104 9.86 3.17 18.50
N TYR A 105 9.89 1.86 18.42
CA TYR A 105 11.07 1.05 18.20
C TYR A 105 10.94 0.18 16.96
N THR A 106 12.05 -0.41 16.55
CA THR A 106 12.17 -1.36 15.45
C THR A 106 12.47 -2.74 15.99
N ILE A 107 11.73 -3.75 15.52
CA ILE A 107 11.90 -5.15 15.90
C ILE A 107 12.16 -5.99 14.66
N GLY A 108 13.12 -6.92 14.69
CA GLY A 108 13.37 -7.83 13.58
C GLY A 108 14.65 -8.64 13.74
N ASP A 109 15.19 -9.04 12.58
CA ASP A 109 16.61 -9.32 12.28
C ASP A 109 16.73 -10.32 11.14
N PHE A 110 16.71 -11.63 11.42
CA PHE A 110 17.11 -12.62 10.43
C PHE A 110 16.32 -13.93 10.45
N VAL A 111 16.01 -14.40 9.24
CA VAL A 111 15.50 -15.75 8.98
C VAL A 111 16.47 -16.44 8.05
N TRP A 112 16.97 -17.62 8.42
CA TRP A 112 18.03 -18.29 7.65
C TRP A 112 17.75 -19.76 7.40
N ARG A 113 18.49 -20.28 6.42
CA ARG A 113 18.57 -21.71 6.14
C ARG A 113 19.65 -22.32 7.03
N ASP A 114 19.21 -23.09 8.02
CA ASP A 114 20.05 -23.84 8.96
C ASP A 114 20.43 -25.19 8.33
N GLU A 115 21.50 -25.22 7.53
CA GLU A 115 21.86 -26.43 6.75
C GLU A 115 22.43 -27.56 7.59
N ASP A 116 22.94 -27.28 8.79
CA ASP A 116 23.51 -28.28 9.70
C ASP A 116 22.60 -28.61 10.90
N HIS A 117 21.46 -27.94 11.00
CA HIS A 117 20.36 -28.17 11.93
C HIS A 117 20.76 -27.88 13.39
N ASN A 118 21.73 -27.00 13.62
CA ASN A 118 22.26 -26.72 14.94
C ASN A 118 21.55 -25.57 15.67
N GLY A 119 20.68 -24.83 14.98
CA GLY A 119 19.91 -23.72 15.53
C GLY A 119 20.68 -22.42 15.72
N VAL A 120 21.91 -22.34 15.22
CA VAL A 120 22.83 -21.20 15.36
C VAL A 120 23.17 -20.66 13.98
N GLN A 121 23.17 -19.35 13.82
CA GLN A 121 23.63 -18.68 12.62
C GLN A 121 25.15 -18.86 12.42
N ASN A 122 25.52 -19.68 11.44
CA ASN A 122 26.91 -20.00 11.11
C ASN A 122 27.40 -19.19 9.91
N ASP A 123 28.72 -18.96 9.85
CA ASP A 123 29.35 -18.32 8.70
C ASP A 123 29.14 -19.18 7.44
N GLY A 124 28.43 -18.64 6.45
CA GLY A 124 28.12 -19.31 5.19
C GLY A 124 26.66 -19.79 5.06
N GLU A 125 25.87 -19.73 6.12
CA GLU A 125 24.42 -19.95 6.02
C GLU A 125 23.74 -18.76 5.35
N HIS A 126 22.78 -19.07 4.49
CA HIS A 126 22.08 -18.08 3.68
C HIS A 126 20.76 -17.69 4.32
N GLY A 127 20.36 -16.42 4.14
CA GLY A 127 19.02 -15.98 4.47
C GLY A 127 17.94 -16.75 3.71
N LEU A 128 16.78 -16.91 4.33
CA LEU A 128 15.64 -17.60 3.75
C LEU A 128 14.55 -16.58 3.41
N GLU A 129 14.31 -16.41 2.11
CA GLU A 129 13.30 -15.49 1.58
C GLU A 129 11.86 -16.00 1.77
N GLY A 130 10.93 -15.07 1.95
CA GLY A 130 9.50 -15.34 1.85
C GLY A 130 8.87 -15.97 3.08
N VAL A 131 9.58 -16.02 4.20
CA VAL A 131 9.03 -16.51 5.47
C VAL A 131 8.09 -15.47 6.05
N LEU A 132 6.82 -15.84 6.26
CA LEU A 132 5.82 -14.97 6.86
C LEU A 132 6.09 -14.80 8.35
N VAL A 133 6.22 -13.54 8.78
CA VAL A 133 6.41 -13.15 10.18
C VAL A 133 5.23 -12.29 10.63
N THR A 134 4.67 -12.61 11.79
CA THR A 134 3.48 -11.95 12.35
C THR A 134 3.80 -11.33 13.70
N LEU A 135 3.56 -10.02 13.85
CA LEU A 135 3.62 -9.33 15.13
C LEU A 135 2.22 -9.29 15.76
N LYS A 136 2.12 -9.76 17.02
CA LYS A 136 0.87 -9.80 17.79
C LYS A 136 1.03 -9.09 19.12
N THR A 137 -0.08 -8.61 19.69
CA THR A 137 -0.13 -8.21 21.10
C THR A 137 0.17 -9.41 22.02
N ALA A 138 0.48 -9.15 23.29
CA ALA A 138 0.62 -10.19 24.31
C ALA A 138 -0.62 -11.11 24.47
N ASP A 139 -1.81 -10.63 24.08
CA ASP A 139 -3.06 -11.39 24.09
C ASP A 139 -3.31 -12.18 22.78
N GLY A 140 -2.38 -12.12 21.82
CA GLY A 140 -2.44 -12.86 20.57
C GLY A 140 -3.21 -12.17 19.43
N VAL A 141 -3.56 -10.89 19.56
CA VAL A 141 -4.20 -10.12 18.48
C VAL A 141 -3.14 -9.72 17.45
N VAL A 142 -3.36 -10.05 16.17
CA VAL A 142 -2.46 -9.67 15.07
C VAL A 142 -2.48 -8.15 14.87
N LEU A 143 -1.28 -7.55 14.89
CA LEU A 143 -1.08 -6.12 14.65
C LEU A 143 -0.55 -5.87 13.23
N ASN A 144 0.44 -6.66 12.81
CA ASN A 144 1.07 -6.51 11.51
C ASN A 144 1.69 -7.84 11.04
N THR A 145 1.97 -7.93 9.74
CA THR A 145 2.67 -9.05 9.11
C THR A 145 3.68 -8.53 8.12
N THR A 146 4.81 -9.23 7.98
CA THR A 146 5.82 -8.98 6.94
C THR A 146 6.37 -10.31 6.43
N THR A 147 7.20 -10.28 5.41
CA THR A 147 7.93 -11.46 4.92
C THR A 147 9.42 -11.17 4.89
N SER A 148 10.24 -12.17 5.19
CA SER A 148 11.70 -12.05 5.03
C SER A 148 12.06 -11.78 3.57
N ASP A 149 13.05 -10.91 3.37
CA ASP A 149 13.54 -10.54 2.03
C ASP A 149 14.49 -11.59 1.43
N ALA A 150 15.01 -11.33 0.23
CA ALA A 150 15.93 -12.22 -0.48
C ALA A 150 17.21 -12.54 0.30
N ASN A 151 17.58 -11.70 1.27
CA ASN A 151 18.72 -11.92 2.15
C ASN A 151 18.29 -12.48 3.51
N GLY A 152 17.02 -12.77 3.76
CA GLY A 152 16.51 -13.31 5.02
C GLY A 152 16.10 -12.25 6.04
N HIS A 153 16.22 -10.96 5.75
CA HIS A 153 15.93 -9.91 6.72
C HIS A 153 14.44 -9.56 6.78
N TYR A 154 13.96 -9.22 7.97
CA TYR A 154 12.61 -8.70 8.18
C TYR A 154 12.62 -7.65 9.30
N GLN A 155 11.63 -6.74 9.30
CA GLN A 155 11.48 -5.74 10.36
C GLN A 155 10.05 -5.24 10.52
N PHE A 156 9.71 -4.85 11.75
CA PHE A 156 8.56 -4.05 12.11
C PHE A 156 9.04 -2.71 12.67
N THR A 157 8.69 -1.61 12.00
CA THR A 157 9.00 -0.25 12.48
C THR A 157 7.79 0.38 13.17
N ASN A 158 8.02 1.43 13.95
CA ASN A 158 6.97 2.17 14.66
C ASN A 158 6.23 1.33 15.73
N VAL A 159 6.93 0.39 16.38
CA VAL A 159 6.36 -0.45 17.43
C VAL A 159 6.42 0.30 18.77
N GLN A 160 5.28 0.52 19.41
CA GLN A 160 5.24 1.17 20.73
C GLN A 160 5.86 0.28 21.81
N LYS A 161 6.39 0.90 22.88
CA LYS A 161 6.82 0.20 24.09
C LYS A 161 5.75 -0.79 24.60
N GLY A 162 6.12 -2.05 24.85
CA GLY A 162 5.18 -3.03 25.40
C GLY A 162 5.55 -4.48 25.13
N LYS A 163 4.67 -5.40 25.54
CA LYS A 163 4.86 -6.84 25.37
C LYS A 163 4.17 -7.34 24.10
N TYR A 164 4.90 -8.13 23.33
CA TYR A 164 4.45 -8.64 22.04
C TYR A 164 4.85 -10.10 21.84
N ILE A 165 4.22 -10.71 20.84
CA ILE A 165 4.56 -12.03 20.33
C ILE A 165 4.98 -11.86 18.87
N VAL A 166 6.16 -12.36 18.52
CA VAL A 166 6.60 -12.52 17.12
C VAL A 166 6.43 -13.99 16.76
N GLU A 167 5.69 -14.26 15.70
CA GLU A 167 5.39 -15.61 15.23
C GLU A 167 5.87 -15.79 13.79
N PHE A 168 6.69 -16.82 13.57
CA PHE A 168 7.16 -17.23 12.26
C PHE A 168 6.29 -18.36 11.73
N THR A 169 5.93 -18.30 10.45
CA THR A 169 5.23 -19.39 9.77
C THR A 169 6.25 -20.25 9.05
N THR A 170 6.29 -21.55 9.36
CA THR A 170 7.16 -22.50 8.66
C THR A 170 6.87 -22.51 7.16
N PRO A 171 7.85 -22.20 6.30
CA PRO A 171 7.68 -22.28 4.85
C PRO A 171 7.44 -23.72 4.38
N GLU A 172 6.76 -23.88 3.25
CA GLU A 172 6.58 -25.20 2.66
C GLU A 172 7.93 -25.83 2.29
N GLY A 173 8.11 -27.11 2.62
CA GLY A 173 9.36 -27.81 2.36
C GLY A 173 10.46 -27.58 3.38
N TYR A 174 10.15 -26.93 4.50
CA TYR A 174 11.07 -26.69 5.60
C TYR A 174 10.50 -27.19 6.92
N GLU A 175 11.39 -27.41 7.88
CA GLU A 175 11.09 -27.56 9.30
C GLU A 175 11.85 -26.50 10.09
N ALA A 176 11.29 -26.07 11.22
CA ALA A 176 11.95 -25.13 12.11
C ALA A 176 13.06 -25.83 12.90
N THR A 177 14.19 -25.15 13.07
CA THR A 177 15.28 -25.65 13.92
C THR A 177 14.94 -25.60 15.41
N SER A 178 15.81 -26.21 16.23
CA SER A 178 15.72 -26.10 17.68
C SER A 178 16.09 -24.69 18.14
N LYS A 179 15.38 -24.18 19.14
CA LYS A 179 15.65 -22.85 19.70
C LYS A 179 16.55 -22.90 20.94
N HIS A 180 17.30 -21.83 21.18
CA HIS A 180 18.13 -21.64 22.37
C HIS A 180 19.14 -22.79 22.59
N THR A 181 19.80 -23.24 21.53
CA THR A 181 20.79 -24.32 21.59
C THR A 181 22.12 -23.87 22.18
N THR A 182 22.35 -22.55 22.28
CA THR A 182 23.53 -21.90 22.86
C THR A 182 23.15 -20.77 23.83
N ALA A 183 24.16 -20.14 24.44
CA ALA A 183 23.98 -18.95 25.27
C ALA A 183 24.06 -17.63 24.46
N ASN A 184 24.38 -17.68 23.16
CA ASN A 184 24.54 -16.49 22.34
C ASN A 184 23.22 -16.15 21.65
N THR A 185 22.39 -15.36 22.33
CA THR A 185 21.04 -15.00 21.86
C THR A 185 21.03 -14.13 20.60
N GLU A 186 22.16 -13.53 20.20
CA GLU A 186 22.26 -12.75 18.95
C GLU A 186 22.38 -13.62 17.68
N LYS A 187 22.56 -14.93 17.83
CA LYS A 187 22.76 -15.86 16.72
C LYS A 187 21.94 -17.13 16.83
N ASP A 188 21.20 -17.28 17.92
CA ASP A 188 20.45 -18.49 18.22
C ASP A 188 19.02 -18.29 17.77
N SER A 189 18.38 -19.35 17.27
CA SER A 189 16.97 -19.28 16.91
C SER A 189 16.12 -19.05 18.17
N ASP A 190 15.14 -18.14 18.08
CA ASP A 190 14.06 -17.99 19.06
C ASP A 190 12.91 -18.99 18.80
N GLY A 191 13.01 -19.72 17.69
CA GLY A 191 12.01 -20.65 17.20
C GLY A 191 10.77 -19.94 16.63
N LEU A 192 9.69 -20.70 16.45
CA LEU A 192 8.50 -20.18 15.78
C LEU A 192 7.74 -19.11 16.55
N ILE A 193 7.92 -19.01 17.87
CA ILE A 193 7.19 -18.09 18.74
C ILE A 193 8.17 -17.47 19.75
N ALA A 194 8.43 -16.17 19.58
CA ALA A 194 9.21 -15.36 20.50
C ALA A 194 8.28 -14.42 21.29
N ASN A 195 8.44 -14.37 22.62
CA ASN A 195 7.72 -13.42 23.47
C ASN A 195 8.70 -12.33 23.90
N ILE A 196 8.41 -11.08 23.53
CA ILE A 196 9.35 -9.96 23.69
C ILE A 196 8.74 -8.84 24.55
N ASP A 197 9.60 -8.09 25.23
CA ASP A 197 9.25 -6.87 25.96
C ASP A 197 10.00 -5.70 25.33
N VAL A 198 9.34 -5.00 24.42
CA VAL A 198 9.90 -3.93 23.62
C VAL A 198 10.07 -2.71 24.50
N THR A 199 11.33 -2.40 24.82
CA THR A 199 11.71 -1.16 25.53
C THR A 199 12.75 -0.33 24.78
N GLN A 200 13.26 -0.86 23.68
CA GLN A 200 14.26 -0.30 22.77
C GLN A 200 14.15 -1.07 21.43
N ASP A 201 14.94 -0.67 20.43
CA ASP A 201 15.10 -1.48 19.22
C ASP A 201 15.64 -2.87 19.57
N ASP A 202 15.06 -3.90 18.95
CA ASP A 202 15.40 -5.31 19.22
C ASP A 202 15.60 -6.05 17.89
N MET A 203 16.87 -6.24 17.55
CA MET A 203 17.31 -6.91 16.32
C MET A 203 17.98 -8.24 16.66
N SER A 204 17.42 -9.00 17.61
CA SER A 204 17.89 -10.35 17.92
C SER A 204 16.79 -11.39 17.81
N ILE A 205 15.71 -11.09 17.06
CA ILE A 205 14.55 -11.97 16.97
C ILE A 205 14.64 -12.80 15.70
N ASP A 206 15.05 -14.05 15.86
CA ASP A 206 15.67 -14.81 14.80
C ASP A 206 15.03 -16.20 14.64
N ALA A 207 14.92 -16.70 13.41
CA ALA A 207 14.40 -18.04 13.15
C ALA A 207 15.18 -18.83 12.07
N GLY A 208 15.71 -19.99 12.45
CA GLY A 208 16.36 -20.92 11.54
C GLY A 208 15.42 -22.00 11.02
N PHE A 209 15.54 -22.36 9.74
CA PHE A 209 14.78 -23.41 9.10
C PHE A 209 15.65 -24.31 8.25
N PHE A 210 15.43 -25.63 8.31
CA PHE A 210 16.16 -26.60 7.49
C PHE A 210 15.22 -27.27 6.46
N PRO A 211 15.70 -27.60 5.26
CA PRO A 211 14.87 -28.20 4.22
C PRO A 211 14.49 -29.65 4.59
N LEU A 212 13.25 -30.01 4.32
CA LEU A 212 12.75 -31.38 4.45
C LEU A 212 13.42 -32.31 3.45
N GLU A 213 13.93 -33.45 3.92
CA GLU A 213 14.44 -34.49 3.04
C GLU A 213 13.32 -35.02 2.13
N ASN A 214 13.58 -35.03 0.81
CA ASN A 214 12.64 -35.49 -0.22
C ASN A 214 11.38 -34.62 -0.39
N TRP A 215 11.40 -33.34 0.02
CA TRP A 215 10.32 -32.43 -0.36
C TRP A 215 10.26 -32.27 -1.88
N ASN A 216 9.10 -32.58 -2.45
CA ASN A 216 8.82 -32.46 -3.87
C ASN A 216 7.54 -31.64 -4.02
N PRO A 217 7.63 -30.31 -4.19
CA PRO A 217 6.45 -29.48 -4.38
C PRO A 217 5.71 -29.99 -5.59
N GLN A 218 4.41 -30.25 -5.44
CA GLN A 218 3.59 -30.43 -6.63
C GLN A 218 3.64 -29.11 -7.43
N PRO A 219 3.81 -29.16 -8.76
CA PRO A 219 3.80 -27.95 -9.57
C PRO A 219 2.53 -27.15 -9.24
N LYS A 220 2.68 -25.87 -8.89
CA LYS A 220 1.55 -24.96 -8.68
C LYS A 220 0.64 -25.06 -9.90
N ASP A 221 -0.62 -25.45 -9.70
CA ASP A 221 -1.56 -25.75 -10.79
C ASP A 221 -1.53 -24.65 -11.85
N GLU A 222 -0.97 -24.97 -13.02
CA GLU A 222 -0.96 -24.04 -14.15
C GLU A 222 -2.39 -23.85 -14.62
N THR A 223 -2.88 -22.62 -14.54
CA THR A 223 -4.17 -22.24 -15.08
C THR A 223 -4.02 -21.37 -16.31
N TYR A 224 -5.02 -21.41 -17.18
CA TYR A 224 -5.03 -20.82 -18.51
C TYR A 224 -6.32 -20.02 -18.72
N THR A 225 -6.35 -19.22 -19.79
CA THR A 225 -7.53 -18.47 -20.22
C THR A 225 -8.06 -19.02 -21.55
N ILE A 226 -9.38 -19.24 -21.64
CA ILE A 226 -10.08 -19.61 -22.87
C ILE A 226 -11.04 -18.47 -23.23
N GLY A 227 -10.88 -17.87 -24.39
CA GLY A 227 -11.72 -16.76 -24.86
C GLY A 227 -11.25 -16.26 -26.21
N ASP A 228 -12.05 -15.40 -26.85
CA ASP A 228 -11.65 -14.54 -27.97
C ASP A 228 -12.80 -13.59 -28.34
N PHE A 229 -13.65 -14.00 -29.29
CA PHE A 229 -14.60 -13.12 -29.97
C PHE A 229 -15.81 -13.88 -30.51
N VAL A 230 -16.96 -13.23 -30.48
CA VAL A 230 -18.21 -13.63 -31.13
C VAL A 230 -18.63 -12.49 -32.04
N TRP A 231 -18.85 -12.77 -33.33
CA TRP A 231 -19.05 -11.74 -34.34
C TRP A 231 -20.25 -12.00 -35.25
N ARG A 232 -20.69 -10.93 -35.91
CA ARG A 232 -21.68 -10.96 -36.98
C ARG A 232 -20.97 -11.23 -38.31
N ASP A 233 -21.19 -12.42 -38.85
CA ASP A 233 -20.70 -12.82 -40.17
C ASP A 233 -21.65 -12.28 -41.26
N GLU A 234 -21.45 -11.03 -41.66
CA GLU A 234 -22.35 -10.29 -42.56
C GLU A 234 -22.24 -10.74 -44.02
N ASP A 235 -21.10 -11.31 -44.42
CA ASP A 235 -20.88 -11.80 -45.78
C ASP A 235 -21.04 -13.33 -45.91
N HIS A 236 -21.33 -14.00 -44.79
CA HIS A 236 -21.60 -15.43 -44.67
C HIS A 236 -20.43 -16.33 -45.09
N ASN A 237 -19.19 -15.86 -44.94
CA ASN A 237 -18.01 -16.58 -45.39
C ASN A 237 -17.39 -17.49 -44.31
N GLY A 238 -17.78 -17.35 -43.02
CA GLY A 238 -17.27 -18.13 -41.90
C GLY A 238 -15.84 -17.78 -41.46
N VAL A 239 -15.31 -16.62 -41.84
CA VAL A 239 -13.93 -16.18 -41.62
C VAL A 239 -13.92 -14.81 -40.96
N GLN A 240 -13.45 -14.77 -39.70
CA GLN A 240 -13.26 -13.52 -38.98
C GLN A 240 -12.29 -12.57 -39.72
N ASN A 241 -12.73 -11.36 -40.07
CA ASN A 241 -11.96 -10.33 -40.74
C ASN A 241 -12.31 -8.89 -40.25
N ASP A 242 -11.48 -7.90 -40.64
CA ASP A 242 -11.51 -6.53 -40.09
C ASP A 242 -12.85 -5.78 -40.27
N GLY A 243 -13.76 -6.26 -41.13
CA GLY A 243 -15.07 -5.64 -41.36
C GLY A 243 -16.17 -6.10 -40.41
N GLU A 244 -15.95 -7.15 -39.62
CA GLU A 244 -17.02 -7.80 -38.88
C GLU A 244 -17.16 -7.28 -37.46
N HIS A 245 -18.41 -6.99 -37.11
CA HIS A 245 -18.73 -6.42 -35.82
C HIS A 245 -18.97 -7.49 -34.75
N GLY A 246 -18.54 -7.20 -33.53
CA GLY A 246 -18.88 -8.00 -32.37
C GLY A 246 -20.38 -8.18 -32.15
N LEU A 247 -20.75 -9.36 -31.68
CA LEU A 247 -22.11 -9.71 -31.31
C LEU A 247 -22.22 -9.82 -29.80
N GLU A 248 -22.91 -8.85 -29.19
CA GLU A 248 -23.15 -8.78 -27.75
C GLU A 248 -24.20 -9.79 -27.28
N GLY A 249 -24.06 -10.25 -26.04
CA GLY A 249 -25.09 -10.99 -25.32
C GLY A 249 -25.20 -12.47 -25.69
N VAL A 250 -24.24 -13.03 -26.43
CA VAL A 250 -24.21 -14.45 -26.77
C VAL A 250 -23.78 -15.24 -25.55
N LEU A 251 -24.64 -16.15 -25.08
CA LEU A 251 -24.31 -17.07 -23.98
C LEU A 251 -23.30 -18.11 -24.45
N VAL A 252 -22.14 -18.11 -23.80
CA VAL A 252 -21.03 -19.06 -24.02
C VAL A 252 -20.91 -19.96 -22.80
N THR A 253 -20.88 -21.27 -23.02
CA THR A 253 -20.80 -22.29 -21.96
C THR A 253 -19.50 -23.08 -22.10
N LEU A 254 -18.67 -23.06 -21.06
CA LEU A 254 -17.50 -23.93 -20.93
C LEU A 254 -17.93 -25.24 -20.29
N LYS A 255 -17.63 -26.36 -20.96
CA LYS A 255 -17.89 -27.71 -20.47
C LYS A 255 -16.61 -28.54 -20.44
N THR A 256 -16.58 -29.55 -19.58
CA THR A 256 -15.60 -30.64 -19.64
C THR A 256 -15.75 -31.43 -20.96
N ALA A 257 -14.76 -32.26 -21.29
CA ALA A 257 -14.79 -33.12 -22.48
C ALA A 257 -15.95 -34.14 -22.49
N ASP A 258 -16.50 -34.51 -21.33
CA ASP A 258 -17.68 -35.37 -21.17
C ASP A 258 -19.01 -34.58 -21.15
N GLY A 259 -18.97 -33.27 -21.34
CA GLY A 259 -20.15 -32.42 -21.51
C GLY A 259 -20.74 -31.86 -20.22
N VAL A 260 -20.05 -31.97 -19.09
CA VAL A 260 -20.45 -31.35 -17.82
C VAL A 260 -20.17 -29.85 -17.88
N VAL A 261 -21.18 -29.02 -17.55
CA VAL A 261 -21.02 -27.56 -17.50
C VAL A 261 -20.12 -27.15 -16.34
N LEU A 262 -19.09 -26.37 -16.65
CA LEU A 262 -18.17 -25.79 -15.67
C LEU A 262 -18.50 -24.34 -15.37
N ASN A 263 -18.73 -23.55 -16.42
CA ASN A 263 -18.99 -22.12 -16.29
C ASN A 263 -19.75 -21.58 -17.52
N THR A 264 -20.36 -20.42 -17.37
CA THR A 264 -21.05 -19.68 -18.43
C THR A 264 -20.67 -18.21 -18.38
N THR A 265 -20.56 -17.57 -19.54
CA THR A 265 -20.38 -16.13 -19.69
C THR A 265 -21.18 -15.61 -20.87
N THR A 266 -21.29 -14.30 -21.04
CA THR A 266 -21.90 -13.67 -22.21
C THR A 266 -20.88 -12.80 -22.92
N SER A 267 -20.92 -12.76 -24.26
CA SER A 267 -20.10 -11.82 -25.00
C SER A 267 -20.48 -10.37 -24.67
N ASP A 268 -19.47 -9.49 -24.59
CA ASP A 268 -19.66 -8.07 -24.30
C ASP A 268 -20.13 -7.26 -25.52
N ALA A 269 -20.29 -5.94 -25.35
CA ALA A 269 -20.71 -5.01 -26.43
C ALA A 269 -19.81 -5.05 -27.68
N ASN A 270 -18.56 -5.47 -27.51
CA ASN A 270 -17.62 -5.65 -28.61
C ASN A 270 -17.54 -7.11 -29.07
N GLY A 271 -18.29 -8.04 -28.50
CA GLY A 271 -18.27 -9.45 -28.87
C GLY A 271 -17.25 -10.31 -28.12
N HIS A 272 -16.47 -9.76 -27.20
CA HIS A 272 -15.44 -10.52 -26.50
C HIS A 272 -16.02 -11.36 -25.35
N TYR A 273 -15.42 -12.53 -25.11
CA TYR A 273 -15.73 -13.39 -23.97
C TYR A 273 -14.47 -14.09 -23.46
N GLN A 274 -14.44 -14.43 -22.17
CA GLN A 274 -13.32 -15.17 -21.58
C GLN A 274 -13.73 -16.02 -20.37
N PHE A 275 -13.03 -17.13 -20.17
CA PHE A 275 -12.98 -17.94 -18.98
C PHE A 275 -11.53 -17.91 -18.47
N THR A 276 -11.32 -17.41 -17.26
CA THR A 276 -10.01 -17.41 -16.59
C THR A 276 -9.89 -18.57 -15.60
N ASN A 277 -8.68 -18.84 -15.13
CA ASN A 277 -8.39 -19.90 -14.16
C ASN A 277 -8.80 -21.31 -14.62
N VAL A 278 -8.70 -21.59 -15.92
CA VAL A 278 -9.05 -22.90 -16.49
C VAL A 278 -7.85 -23.84 -16.36
N GLN A 279 -8.06 -25.02 -15.77
CA GLN A 279 -7.02 -26.04 -15.65
C GLN A 279 -6.56 -26.57 -17.01
N LYS A 280 -5.38 -27.21 -17.07
CA LYS A 280 -4.93 -27.91 -18.29
C LYS A 280 -5.88 -29.06 -18.60
N GLY A 281 -6.46 -29.08 -19.81
CA GLY A 281 -7.38 -30.15 -20.19
C GLY A 281 -8.02 -29.98 -21.57
N LYS A 282 -8.90 -30.93 -21.91
CA LYS A 282 -9.78 -30.84 -23.08
C LYS A 282 -11.15 -30.32 -22.64
N TYR A 283 -11.66 -29.33 -23.35
CA TYR A 283 -12.91 -28.64 -23.04
C TYR A 283 -13.77 -28.49 -24.30
N ILE A 284 -15.07 -28.31 -24.07
CA ILE A 284 -16.03 -27.93 -25.10
C ILE A 284 -16.47 -26.50 -24.80
N VAL A 285 -16.39 -25.62 -25.79
CA VAL A 285 -16.97 -24.28 -25.73
C VAL A 285 -18.21 -24.29 -26.61
N GLU A 286 -19.37 -24.10 -25.99
CA GLU A 286 -20.67 -24.12 -26.66
C GLU A 286 -21.28 -22.72 -26.68
N PHE A 287 -21.73 -22.28 -27.84
CA PHE A 287 -22.40 -21.00 -28.04
C PHE A 287 -23.89 -21.23 -28.22
N THR A 288 -24.71 -20.48 -27.49
CA THR A 288 -26.17 -20.52 -27.67
C THR A 288 -26.57 -19.53 -28.76
N THR A 289 -27.35 -19.99 -29.73
CA THR A 289 -27.91 -19.14 -30.79
C THR A 289 -28.80 -18.05 -30.20
N THR A 290 -28.52 -16.80 -30.54
CA THR A 290 -29.35 -15.64 -30.19
C THR A 290 -30.47 -15.46 -31.22
N GLU A 291 -31.62 -14.93 -30.78
CA GLU A 291 -32.76 -14.68 -31.66
C GLU A 291 -32.37 -13.76 -32.82
N GLY A 292 -32.70 -14.16 -34.06
CA GLY A 292 -32.35 -13.41 -35.27
C GLY A 292 -31.00 -13.74 -35.89
N TYR A 293 -30.22 -14.68 -35.31
CA TYR A 293 -28.94 -15.14 -35.87
C TYR A 293 -28.93 -16.65 -36.08
N GLU A 294 -28.31 -17.10 -37.17
CA GLU A 294 -28.01 -18.50 -37.44
C GLU A 294 -26.47 -18.68 -37.47
N PRO A 295 -25.91 -19.72 -36.82
CA PRO A 295 -24.49 -20.00 -36.89
C PRO A 295 -24.04 -20.24 -38.33
N THR A 296 -22.96 -19.61 -38.76
CA THR A 296 -22.41 -19.87 -40.09
C THR A 296 -21.76 -21.25 -40.14
N MET A 297 -21.76 -21.85 -41.34
CA MET A 297 -21.36 -23.26 -41.51
C MET A 297 -19.92 -23.47 -41.02
N GLN A 298 -19.76 -24.45 -40.14
CA GLN A 298 -18.46 -24.84 -39.59
C GLN A 298 -17.56 -25.37 -40.72
N THR A 299 -16.64 -24.57 -41.24
CA THR A 299 -15.85 -24.98 -42.42
C THR A 299 -14.70 -25.93 -42.11
N ASN A 300 -14.31 -26.11 -40.85
CA ASN A 300 -13.42 -27.20 -40.40
C ASN A 300 -13.56 -27.37 -38.89
N ASN A 301 -13.90 -28.58 -38.43
CA ASN A 301 -13.69 -28.95 -37.03
C ASN A 301 -12.17 -28.88 -36.77
N ARG A 302 -11.70 -27.86 -36.04
CA ARG A 302 -10.35 -27.89 -35.48
C ARG A 302 -10.32 -28.99 -34.42
N ALA A 303 -9.92 -30.18 -34.81
CA ALA A 303 -9.62 -31.27 -33.90
C ALA A 303 -8.33 -30.93 -33.13
N TYR A 304 -8.42 -30.85 -31.80
CA TYR A 304 -7.28 -30.78 -30.88
C TYR A 304 -7.32 -31.98 -29.91
#